data_AF-A0A257NI99-F1
#
_entry.id   AF-A0A257NI99-F1
#
_cell.length_a   1.000
_cell.length_b   1.000
_cell.length_c   1.000
_cell.angle_alpha   90.00
_cell.angle_beta   90.00
_cell.angle_gamma   90.00
#
_symmetry.space_group_name_H-M   'P 1'
#
loop_
_entity.id
_entity.type
_entity.pdbx_description
1 polymer ?
#
loop_
_entity_poly.entity_id
_entity_poly.type
_entity_poly.pdbx_seq_one_letter_code
_entity_poly.pdbx_strand_id
1 'polypeptide(L)' 'MGSSYMTDPIIFLIDTLFSLYILAVLLRFLLQWCGADFYNPISQFLVKVTHPPLRILRRFVPSIGKIDTSSLILMLSLQM' A
#
# COMPACT_ATOMS: atom_id res chain seq x y z
N MET A 1 17.89 -27.52 13.92
CA MET A 1 16.47 -27.72 13.53
C MET A 1 15.57 -27.41 14.71
N GLY A 2 15.46 -26.15 15.15
CA GLY A 2 14.68 -25.84 16.37
C GLY A 2 14.33 -24.36 16.56
N SER A 3 15.14 -23.44 16.03
CA SER A 3 14.78 -22.01 15.97
C SER A 3 13.81 -21.71 14.81
N SER A 4 13.97 -22.36 13.67
CA SER A 4 13.23 -22.07 12.43
C SER A 4 11.72 -22.29 12.54
N TYR A 5 11.27 -23.38 13.18
CA TYR A 5 9.83 -23.75 13.21
C TYR A 5 8.93 -22.68 13.86
N MET A 6 9.44 -21.93 14.82
CA MET A 6 8.69 -20.83 15.46
C MET A 6 8.85 -19.51 14.70
N THR A 7 9.97 -19.30 14.01
CA THR A 7 10.19 -18.08 13.22
C THR A 7 9.49 -18.12 11.88
N ASP A 8 9.36 -19.29 11.24
CA ASP A 8 8.82 -19.42 9.88
C ASP A 8 7.35 -18.95 9.78
N PRO A 9 6.44 -19.31 10.71
CA PRO A 9 5.06 -18.80 10.68
C PRO A 9 4.99 -17.30 10.94
N ILE A 10 5.88 -16.76 11.77
CA ILE A 10 5.93 -15.32 12.08
C ILE A 10 6.38 -14.55 10.84
N ILE A 11 7.44 -15.00 10.17
CA ILE A 11 7.94 -14.42 8.92
C ILE A 11 6.82 -14.47 7.87
N PHE A 12 6.16 -15.62 7.71
CA PHE A 12 5.04 -15.75 6.78
C PHE A 12 3.89 -14.76 7.05
N LEU A 13 3.51 -14.56 8.33
CA LEU A 13 2.48 -13.60 8.69
C LEU A 13 2.90 -12.17 8.37
N ILE A 14 4.15 -11.81 8.65
CA ILE A 14 4.70 -10.49 8.35
C ILE A 14 4.67 -10.26 6.83
N ASP A 15 5.19 -11.21 6.04
CA ASP A 15 5.22 -11.12 4.58
C ASP A 15 3.82 -11.03 3.98
N THR A 16 2.88 -11.80 4.54
CA THR A 16 1.47 -11.76 4.12
C THR A 16 0.85 -10.40 4.41
N LEU A 17 1.10 -9.81 5.59
CA LEU A 17 0.59 -8.49 5.94
C LEU A 17 1.15 -7.40 5.02
N PHE A 18 2.46 -7.43 4.73
CA PHE A 18 3.08 -6.50 3.78
C PHE A 18 2.50 -6.68 2.38
N SER A 19 2.32 -7.92 1.92
CA SER A 19 1.73 -8.23 0.61
C SER A 19 0.29 -7.71 0.50
N LEU A 20 -0.53 -7.90 1.54
CA LEU A 20 -1.89 -7.36 1.60
C LEU A 20 -1.90 -5.83 1.61
N TYR A 21 -0.94 -5.21 2.30
CA TYR A 21 -0.81 -3.77 2.34
C TYR A 21 -0.39 -3.20 0.97
N ILE A 22 0.57 -3.84 0.27
CA ILE A 22 0.95 -3.50 -1.10
C ILE A 22 -0.26 -3.60 -2.03
N LEU A 23 -1.06 -4.67 -1.91
CA LEU A 23 -2.31 -4.83 -2.66
C LEU A 23 -3.29 -3.68 -2.37
N ALA A 24 -3.44 -3.26 -1.11
CA ALA A 24 -4.30 -2.13 -0.76
C ALA A 24 -3.84 -0.81 -1.42
N VAL A 25 -2.54 -0.54 -1.45
CA VAL A 25 -1.96 0.62 -2.14
C VAL A 25 -2.20 0.54 -3.65
N LEU A 26 -2.02 -0.65 -4.25
CA LEU A 26 -2.29 -0.89 -5.66
C LEU A 26 -3.78 -0.65 -5.99
N LEU A 27 -4.70 -1.18 -5.18
CA LEU A 27 -6.14 -1.00 -5.39
C LEU A 27 -6.51 0.49 -5.31
N ARG A 28 -5.97 1.24 -4.35
CA ARG A 28 -6.16 2.69 -4.28
C ARG A 28 -5.70 3.39 -5.56
N PHE A 29 -4.52 3.04 -6.05
CA PHE A 29 -3.97 3.58 -7.28
C PHE A 29 -4.86 3.25 -8.50
N LEU A 30 -5.32 2.01 -8.63
CA LEU A 30 -6.22 1.58 -9.70
C LEU A 30 -7.58 2.30 -9.63
N LEU A 31 -8.16 2.43 -8.44
CA LEU A 31 -9.42 3.17 -8.25
C LEU A 31 -9.27 4.65 -8.67
N GLN A 32 -8.13 5.28 -8.33
CA GLN A 32 -7.83 6.64 -8.79
C GLN A 32 -7.66 6.72 -10.31
N TRP A 33 -6.97 5.76 -10.91
CA TRP A 33 -6.76 5.72 -12.36
C TRP A 33 -8.09 5.55 -13.11
N CYS A 34 -8.92 4.58 -12.70
CA CYS A 34 -10.22 4.34 -13.31
C CYS A 34 -11.24 5.48 -13.06
N GLY A 35 -10.90 6.46 -12.23
CA GLY A 35 -11.81 7.55 -11.85
C GLY A 35 -12.98 7.07 -10.99
N ALA A 36 -12.74 6.05 -10.14
CA ALA A 36 -13.75 5.51 -9.25
C ALA A 36 -14.19 6.56 -8.20
N ASP A 37 -15.45 6.46 -7.78
CA ASP A 37 -16.02 7.38 -6.81
C ASP A 37 -15.32 7.26 -5.44
N PHE A 38 -14.87 8.39 -4.91
CA PHE A 38 -14.27 8.51 -3.58
C PHE A 38 -15.29 8.32 -2.45
N TYR A 39 -16.59 8.46 -2.72
CA TYR A 39 -17.63 8.20 -1.73
C TYR A 39 -17.87 6.72 -1.47
N ASN A 40 -17.38 5.82 -2.34
CA ASN A 40 -17.47 4.38 -2.12
C ASN A 40 -16.74 3.98 -0.81
N PRO A 41 -17.37 3.21 0.09
CA PRO A 41 -16.75 2.80 1.35
C PRO A 41 -15.41 2.07 1.15
N ILE A 42 -15.25 1.31 0.05
CA ILE A 42 -13.99 0.62 -0.28
C ILE A 42 -12.90 1.65 -0.62
N SER A 43 -13.22 2.65 -1.46
CA SER A 43 -12.29 3.74 -1.79
C SER A 43 -11.86 4.49 -0.53
N GLN A 44 -12.80 4.83 0.36
CA GLN A 44 -12.50 5.53 1.60
C GLN A 44 -11.62 4.69 2.54
N PHE A 45 -11.90 3.39 2.66
CA PHE A 45 -11.10 2.47 3.47
C PHE A 45 -9.66 2.43 2.98
N LEU A 46 -9.45 2.20 1.68
CA LEU A 46 -8.12 2.13 1.08
C LEU A 46 -7.36 3.45 1.23
N VAL A 47 -8.04 4.59 1.03
CA VAL A 47 -7.44 5.90 1.26
C VAL A 47 -7.03 6.07 2.72
N LYS A 48 -7.91 5.76 3.69
CA LYS A 48 -7.61 5.92 5.13
C LYS A 48 -6.42 5.08 5.58
N VAL A 49 -6.37 3.80 5.18
CA VAL A 49 -5.30 2.87 5.58
C VAL A 49 -3.95 3.28 4.99
N THR A 50 -3.93 3.74 3.74
CA THR A 50 -2.69 4.05 3.02
C THR A 50 -2.23 5.50 3.18
N HIS A 51 -3.09 6.39 3.71
CA HIS A 51 -2.80 7.83 3.78
C HIS A 51 -1.59 8.21 4.66
N PRO A 52 -1.35 7.65 5.86
CA PRO A 52 -0.25 8.10 6.72
C PRO A 52 1.13 8.04 6.06
N PRO A 53 1.58 6.91 5.46
CA PRO A 53 2.88 6.86 4.79
C PRO A 53 2.87 7.68 3.50
N LEU A 54 1.79 7.64 2.71
CA LEU A 54 1.71 8.40 1.47
C LEU A 54 1.75 9.91 1.70
N ARG A 55 1.18 10.40 2.79
CA ARG A 55 1.28 11.82 3.19
C ARG A 55 2.72 12.24 3.44
N ILE A 56 3.56 11.37 4.01
CA ILE A 56 4.98 11.64 4.23
C ILE A 56 5.71 11.63 2.89
N LEU A 57 5.50 10.60 2.06
CA LEU A 57 6.15 10.50 0.75
C LEU A 57 5.78 11.65 -0.19
N ARG A 58 4.52 12.12 -0.17
CA ARG A 58 4.05 13.26 -0.98
C ARG A 58 4.76 14.57 -0.68
N ARG A 59 5.46 14.69 0.44
CA ARG A 59 6.31 15.86 0.73
C ARG A 59 7.55 15.90 -0.16
N PHE A 60 8.01 14.73 -0.61
CA PHE A 60 9.21 14.58 -1.43
C PHE A 60 8.86 14.28 -2.88
N VAL A 61 7.74 13.60 -3.13
CA VAL A 61 7.32 13.14 -4.46
C VAL A 61 6.00 13.81 -4.82
N PRO A 62 5.99 14.78 -5.75
CA PRO A 62 4.76 15.37 -6.22
C PRO A 62 3.96 14.38 -7.06
N SER A 63 2.64 14.44 -6.94
CA SER A 63 1.71 13.71 -7.81
C SER A 63 1.80 14.26 -9.24
N ILE A 64 1.77 13.36 -10.23
CA ILE A 64 1.81 13.73 -11.66
C ILE A 64 0.40 13.56 -12.24
N GLY A 65 -0.26 14.67 -12.57
CA GLY A 65 -1.62 14.66 -13.10
C GLY A 65 -2.63 14.06 -12.11
N LYS A 66 -3.42 13.07 -12.54
CA LYS A 66 -4.39 12.36 -11.70
C LYS A 66 -3.79 11.16 -10.96
N ILE A 67 -2.51 10.87 -11.19
CA ILE A 67 -1.82 9.69 -10.68
C ILE A 67 -1.03 10.03 -9.42
N ASP A 68 -1.26 9.25 -8.36
CA ASP A 68 -0.48 9.35 -7.14
C ASP A 68 0.83 8.54 -7.25
N THR A 69 1.85 9.17 -7.84
CA THR A 69 3.23 8.64 -7.97
C THR A 69 3.83 8.19 -6.64
N SER A 70 3.44 8.80 -5.52
CA SER A 70 3.87 8.38 -4.18
C SER A 70 3.41 6.96 -3.83
N SER A 71 2.28 6.50 -4.39
CA SER A 71 1.76 5.14 -4.21
C SER A 71 2.66 4.11 -4.86
N LEU A 72 3.16 4.39 -6.07
CA LEU A 72 4.08 3.50 -6.78
C LEU A 72 5.41 3.36 -6.04
N ILE A 73 5.96 4.47 -5.55
CA ILE A 73 7.21 4.46 -4.78
C ILE A 73 7.02 3.72 -3.46
N LEU A 74 5.89 3.90 -2.77
CA LEU A 74 5.61 3.17 -1.54
C LEU A 74 5.53 1.66 -1.79
N MET A 75 4.84 1.23 -2.86
CA MET A 75 4.76 -0.20 -3.21
C MET A 75 6.14 -0.78 -3.52
N LEU A 76 6.94 -0.08 -4.34
CA LEU A 76 8.30 -0.52 -4.66
C LEU A 76 9.17 -0.59 -3.41
N SER A 77 9.07 0.38 -2.50
CA SER A 77 9.85 0.40 -1.26
C SER A 77 9.50 -0.75 -0.31
N LEU A 78 8.27 -1.26 -0.37
CA LEU A 78 7.82 -2.38 0.46
C LEU A 78 8.08 -3.76 -0.16
N GLN A 79 8.26 -3.82 -1.48
CA GLN A 79 8.51 -5.07 -2.20
C GLN A 79 10.00 -5.45 -2.23
N MET A 80 10.89 -4.47 -2.03
CA MET A 80 12.35 -4.65 -2.10
C MET A 80 12.94 -5.19 -0.79
#